data_AF-A0A354M963-F1
#
_entry.id   AF-A0A354M963-F1
#
_cell.length_a   1.000
_cell.length_b   1.000
_cell.length_c   1.000
_cell.angle_alpha   90.00
_cell.angle_beta   90.00
_cell.angle_gamma   90.00
#
_symmetry.space_group_name_H-M   'P 1'
#
loop_
_entity.id
_entity.type
_entity.pdbx_description
1 polymer ?
#
loop_
_entity_poly.entity_id
_entity_poly.type
_entity_poly.pdbx_seq_one_letter_code
_entity_poly.pdbx_strand_id
1 'polypeptide(L)'
;MNENNVGGNIENEKKEAESPVYSSRFLMNRDLFYDFNSVSYNKVKKIFIAFFCFIAVETAACIANGNQDNAIFGIVISLVLLATYLWVKKAVKINYERMVISAGKESITQYELFEDKIVAHVDELKREYSYYQITKFFETDNFILLHMQPDLFITLEKSSLNADAEEVKSFLMNKCLLVKKKKFINCSKDKIRALVFLIASFVVSVAGTAFAIILNIKNNF
;
A
#
# COMPACT_ATOMS: atom_id res chain seq x y z
N MET A 1 -59.35 -3.78 -46.17
CA MET A 1 -58.65 -3.13 -47.30
C MET A 1 -58.21 -1.76 -46.81
N ASN A 2 -56.94 -1.42 -46.61
CA ASN A 2 -55.71 -1.93 -47.17
C ASN A 2 -54.61 -1.90 -46.09
N GLU A 3 -53.72 -2.88 -46.12
CA GLU A 3 -52.49 -2.96 -45.33
C GLU A 3 -51.54 -1.81 -45.71
N ASN A 4 -50.72 -1.35 -44.75
CA ASN A 4 -49.29 -1.17 -44.98
C ASN A 4 -48.54 -1.03 -43.65
N ASN A 5 -47.84 -2.12 -43.33
CA ASN A 5 -46.63 -2.19 -42.52
C ASN A 5 -45.64 -1.09 -42.88
N VAL A 6 -45.10 -0.39 -41.88
CA VAL A 6 -43.65 -0.14 -41.78
C VAL A 6 -43.28 -0.24 -40.30
N GLY A 7 -43.03 -1.47 -39.86
CA GLY A 7 -42.08 -1.71 -38.78
C GLY A 7 -40.71 -1.27 -39.25
N GLY A 8 -40.18 -0.22 -38.63
CA GLY A 8 -38.83 0.28 -38.85
C GLY A 8 -38.05 0.21 -37.55
N ASN A 9 -37.32 -0.90 -37.40
CA ASN A 9 -36.15 -1.09 -36.55
C ASN A 9 -36.15 -0.35 -35.21
N ILE A 10 -36.73 -1.01 -34.21
CA ILE A 10 -36.11 -1.07 -32.89
C ILE A 10 -34.76 -1.76 -33.13
N GLU A 11 -33.74 -0.99 -33.51
CA GLU A 11 -32.33 -1.34 -33.32
C GLU A 11 -32.13 -1.43 -31.81
N ASN A 12 -32.57 -2.57 -31.26
CA ASN A 12 -31.89 -3.23 -30.19
C ASN A 12 -30.48 -3.54 -30.71
N GLU A 13 -29.62 -2.52 -30.72
CA GLU A 13 -28.23 -2.71 -30.36
C GLU A 13 -28.25 -3.25 -28.92
N LYS A 14 -28.48 -4.56 -28.81
CA LYS A 14 -27.70 -5.34 -27.87
C LYS A 14 -26.26 -5.08 -28.27
N LYS A 15 -25.66 -4.00 -27.73
CA LYS A 15 -24.22 -3.93 -27.58
C LYS A 15 -23.86 -5.29 -27.02
N GLU A 16 -23.18 -6.12 -27.82
CA GLU A 16 -22.50 -7.29 -27.29
C GLU A 16 -21.84 -6.80 -26.02
N ALA A 17 -22.28 -7.34 -24.88
CA ALA A 17 -21.72 -6.90 -23.61
C ALA A 17 -20.23 -7.17 -23.74
N GLU A 18 -19.44 -6.11 -23.90
CA GLU A 18 -17.99 -6.21 -24.08
C GLU A 18 -17.51 -7.15 -22.98
N SER A 19 -16.76 -8.19 -23.36
CA SER A 19 -16.25 -9.12 -22.36
C SER A 19 -15.06 -8.46 -21.66
N PRO A 20 -14.92 -8.61 -20.33
CA PRO A 20 -13.75 -8.11 -19.65
C PRO A 20 -12.51 -8.84 -20.17
N VAL A 21 -11.45 -8.09 -20.44
CA VAL A 21 -10.14 -8.62 -20.85
C VAL A 21 -9.56 -9.44 -19.69
N TYR A 22 -9.59 -8.87 -18.49
CA TYR A 22 -9.15 -9.54 -17.28
C TYR A 22 -10.17 -9.39 -16.16
N SER A 23 -10.20 -10.34 -15.23
CA SER A 23 -11.03 -10.28 -14.04
C SER A 23 -10.33 -10.87 -12.82
N SER A 24 -10.69 -10.38 -11.65
CA SER A 24 -10.23 -10.86 -10.34
C SER A 24 -11.41 -10.84 -9.39
N ARG A 25 -11.73 -11.97 -8.77
CA ARG A 25 -12.81 -12.10 -7.79
C ARG A 25 -12.32 -12.84 -6.56
N PHE A 26 -12.46 -12.21 -5.40
CA PHE A 26 -11.93 -12.75 -4.15
C PHE A 26 -12.74 -12.28 -2.94
N LEU A 27 -12.65 -13.04 -1.86
CA LEU A 27 -13.20 -12.67 -0.56
C LEU A 27 -12.15 -11.86 0.20
N MET A 28 -12.45 -10.62 0.57
CA MET A 28 -11.52 -9.79 1.34
C MET A 28 -11.48 -10.26 2.81
N ASN A 29 -10.76 -11.35 3.05
CA ASN A 29 -10.55 -11.91 4.37
C ASN A 29 -9.50 -11.11 5.16
N ARG A 30 -9.35 -11.48 6.44
CA ARG A 30 -8.35 -10.86 7.33
C ARG A 30 -6.94 -10.84 6.73
N ASP A 31 -6.43 -11.96 6.26
CA ASP A 31 -5.02 -12.08 5.85
C ASP A 31 -4.73 -11.23 4.61
N LEU A 32 -5.62 -11.27 3.62
CA LEU A 32 -5.56 -10.41 2.44
C LEU A 32 -5.68 -8.93 2.80
N PHE A 33 -6.54 -8.58 3.76
CA PHE A 33 -6.65 -7.19 4.22
C PHE A 33 -5.34 -6.69 4.86
N TYR A 34 -4.66 -7.51 5.66
CA TYR A 34 -3.38 -7.15 6.25
C TYR A 34 -2.24 -7.12 5.21
N ASP A 35 -2.27 -7.98 4.19
CA ASP A 35 -1.33 -7.92 3.06
C ASP A 35 -1.50 -6.62 2.27
N PHE A 36 -2.73 -6.28 1.88
CA PHE A 36 -3.07 -5.00 1.24
C PHE A 36 -2.52 -3.81 2.02
N ASN A 37 -2.73 -3.80 3.34
CA ASN A 37 -2.27 -2.71 4.21
C ASN A 37 -0.75 -2.64 4.41
N SER A 38 0.03 -3.57 3.86
CA SER A 38 1.49 -3.42 3.77
C SER A 38 1.89 -2.18 2.97
N VAL A 39 1.05 -1.73 2.02
CA VAL A 39 1.26 -0.47 1.28
C VAL A 39 1.31 0.76 2.19
N SER A 40 0.54 0.77 3.27
CA SER A 40 0.51 1.85 4.26
C SER A 40 1.86 2.02 4.98
N TYR A 41 2.65 0.94 5.06
CA TYR A 41 3.99 0.97 5.65
C TYR A 41 5.07 1.48 4.69
N ASN A 42 4.79 1.70 3.40
CA ASN A 42 5.80 2.17 2.45
C ASN A 42 6.32 3.57 2.81
N LYS A 43 5.42 4.49 3.20
CA LYS A 43 5.80 5.83 3.69
C LYS A 43 6.54 5.72 5.03
N VAL A 44 6.01 4.92 5.97
CA VAL A 44 6.58 4.69 7.31
C VAL A 44 8.02 4.17 7.24
N LYS A 45 8.25 3.12 6.44
CA LYS A 45 9.58 2.53 6.20
C LYS A 45 10.58 3.58 5.75
N LYS A 46 10.22 4.45 4.79
CA LYS A 46 11.13 5.49 4.29
C LYS A 46 11.49 6.50 5.37
N ILE A 47 10.52 6.91 6.18
CA ILE A 47 10.75 7.78 7.33
C ILE A 47 11.70 7.12 8.32
N PHE A 48 11.47 5.85 8.65
CA PHE A 48 12.29 5.12 9.63
C PHE A 48 13.72 4.91 9.15
N ILE A 49 13.92 4.63 7.86
CA ILE A 49 15.27 4.56 7.27
C ILE A 49 15.99 5.90 7.39
N ALA A 50 15.32 7.01 7.06
CA ALA A 50 15.94 8.33 7.14
C ALA A 50 16.35 8.68 8.58
N PHE A 51 15.47 8.44 9.56
CA PHE A 51 15.79 8.67 10.97
C PHE A 51 16.84 7.71 11.50
N PHE A 52 16.86 6.45 11.06
CA PHE A 52 17.93 5.51 11.41
C PHE A 52 19.30 6.04 10.97
N CYS A 53 19.42 6.51 9.72
CA CYS A 53 20.67 7.10 9.23
C CYS A 53 21.05 8.35 10.02
N PHE A 54 20.09 9.21 10.34
CA PHE A 54 20.32 10.40 11.16
C PHE A 54 20.84 10.03 12.56
N ILE A 55 20.19 9.09 13.24
CA ILE A 55 20.63 8.58 14.55
C ILE A 55 22.05 8.01 14.49
N ALA A 56 22.37 7.24 13.45
CA ALA A 56 23.69 6.64 13.30
C ALA A 56 24.79 7.70 13.14
N VAL A 57 24.54 8.74 12.33
CA VAL A 57 25.48 9.85 12.12
C VAL A 57 25.67 10.66 13.40
N GLU A 58 24.58 11.03 14.07
CA GLU A 58 24.64 11.77 15.35
C GLU A 58 25.39 10.96 16.41
N THR A 59 25.11 9.66 16.51
CA THR A 59 25.79 8.78 17.47
C THR A 59 27.30 8.72 17.19
N ALA A 60 27.71 8.58 15.92
CA ALA A 60 29.12 8.59 15.56
C ALA A 60 29.80 9.94 15.88
N ALA A 61 29.11 11.05 15.64
CA ALA A 61 29.61 12.39 15.97
C ALA A 61 29.76 12.61 17.48
N CYS A 62 28.80 12.14 18.30
CA CYS A 62 28.89 12.17 19.76
C CYS A 62 30.13 11.46 20.28
N ILE A 63 30.37 10.25 19.74
CA ILE A 63 31.52 9.42 20.12
C ILE A 63 32.83 10.10 19.72
N ALA A 64 32.90 10.68 18.52
CA ALA A 64 34.10 11.36 18.03
C ALA A 64 34.43 12.64 18.84
N ASN A 65 33.40 13.40 19.23
CA ASN A 65 33.57 14.68 19.94
C ASN A 65 33.63 14.54 21.47
N GLY A 66 33.39 13.34 22.03
CA GLY A 66 33.30 13.12 23.47
C GLY A 66 32.14 13.85 24.15
N ASN A 67 31.18 14.38 23.38
CA ASN A 67 30.02 15.13 23.87
C ASN A 67 28.79 14.21 23.93
N GLN A 68 28.13 14.18 25.09
CA GLN A 68 27.06 13.23 25.41
C GLN A 68 25.65 13.75 25.17
N ASP A 69 25.47 15.07 25.10
CA ASP A 69 24.14 15.69 25.13
C ASP A 69 23.29 15.24 23.92
N ASN A 70 23.94 14.98 22.79
CA ASN A 70 23.28 14.55 21.56
C ASN A 70 22.88 13.05 21.57
N ALA A 71 23.41 12.22 22.47
CA ALA A 71 23.13 10.78 22.47
C ALA A 71 21.71 10.45 22.97
N ILE A 72 21.18 11.22 23.93
CA ILE A 72 19.82 11.06 24.47
C ILE A 72 18.76 11.33 23.40
N PHE A 73 19.03 12.24 22.45
CA PHE A 73 18.09 12.55 21.36
C PHE A 73 17.76 11.34 20.50
N GLY A 74 18.71 10.42 20.28
CA GLY A 74 18.46 9.18 19.53
C GLY A 74 17.37 8.32 20.18
N ILE A 75 17.37 8.23 21.52
CA ILE A 75 16.36 7.50 22.29
C ILE A 75 14.98 8.15 22.09
N VAL A 76 14.91 9.47 22.21
CA VAL A 76 13.66 10.23 22.03
C VAL A 76 13.09 10.00 20.62
N ILE A 77 13.92 10.12 19.59
CA ILE A 77 13.51 9.86 18.20
C ILE A 77 13.00 8.42 18.07
N SER A 78 13.71 7.45 18.61
CA SER A 78 13.30 6.03 18.55
C SER A 78 11.94 5.77 19.21
N LEU A 79 11.61 6.46 20.31
CA LEU A 79 10.29 6.39 20.94
C LEU A 79 9.19 7.01 20.04
N VAL A 80 9.49 8.11 19.34
CA VAL A 80 8.57 8.71 18.36
C VAL A 80 8.31 7.75 17.18
N LEU A 81 9.36 7.07 16.68
CA LEU A 81 9.21 6.04 15.66
C LEU A 81 8.33 4.88 16.18
N LEU A 82 8.53 4.43 17.43
CA LEU A 82 7.71 3.39 18.04
C LEU A 82 6.23 3.80 18.11
N ALA A 83 5.94 5.00 18.60
CA ALA A 83 4.58 5.53 18.67
C ALA A 83 3.92 5.57 17.28
N THR A 84 4.66 6.02 16.27
CA THR A 84 4.20 6.04 14.86
C THR A 84 3.87 4.64 14.35
N TYR A 85 4.73 3.66 14.61
CA TYR A 85 4.50 2.27 14.19
C TYR A 85 3.25 1.67 14.84
N LEU A 86 3.08 1.89 16.15
CA LEU A 86 1.92 1.42 16.91
C LEU A 86 0.63 2.09 16.44
N TRP A 87 0.68 3.38 16.13
CA TRP A 87 -0.48 4.11 15.61
C TRP A 87 -0.93 3.54 14.27
N VAL A 88 -0.02 3.34 13.31
CA VAL A 88 -0.36 2.74 12.01
C VAL A 88 -0.90 1.31 12.19
N LYS A 89 -0.28 0.50 13.04
CA LYS A 89 -0.75 -0.86 13.35
C LYS A 89 -2.18 -0.84 13.91
N LYS A 90 -2.48 0.09 14.83
CA LYS A 90 -3.82 0.26 15.41
C LYS A 90 -4.83 0.75 14.38
N ALA A 91 -4.45 1.71 13.54
CA ALA A 91 -5.31 2.23 12.47
C ALA A 91 -5.71 1.15 11.46
N VAL A 92 -4.76 0.31 11.03
CA VAL A 92 -5.05 -0.84 10.14
C VAL A 92 -6.04 -1.80 10.79
N LYS A 93 -5.83 -2.16 12.07
CA LYS A 93 -6.75 -3.04 12.79
C LYS A 93 -8.17 -2.44 12.88
N ILE A 94 -8.29 -1.17 13.23
CA ILE A 94 -9.59 -0.48 13.31
C ILE A 94 -10.27 -0.42 11.95
N ASN A 95 -9.51 -0.17 10.87
CA ASN A 95 -10.07 -0.13 9.52
C ASN A 95 -10.60 -1.50 9.08
N TYR A 96 -9.94 -2.60 9.45
CA TYR A 96 -10.45 -3.95 9.23
C TYR A 96 -11.78 -4.18 9.96
N GLU A 97 -11.82 -3.86 11.25
CA GLU A 97 -13.04 -4.01 12.07
C GLU A 97 -14.20 -3.19 11.49
N ARG A 98 -13.93 -1.95 11.07
CA ARG A 98 -14.93 -1.08 10.41
C ARG A 98 -15.44 -1.67 9.10
N MET A 99 -14.55 -2.21 8.27
CA MET A 99 -14.93 -2.86 7.01
C MET A 99 -15.92 -4.01 7.29
N VAL A 100 -15.55 -4.94 8.17
CA VAL A 100 -16.39 -6.10 8.51
C VAL A 100 -17.72 -5.68 9.14
N ILE A 101 -17.72 -4.70 10.06
CA ILE A 101 -18.95 -4.20 10.69
C ILE A 101 -19.87 -3.53 9.64
N SER A 102 -19.30 -2.72 8.74
CA SER A 102 -20.10 -2.00 7.74
C SER A 102 -20.75 -2.91 6.71
N ALA A 103 -20.07 -4.00 6.33
CA ALA A 103 -20.58 -4.99 5.38
C ALA A 103 -21.37 -6.11 6.07
N GLY A 104 -21.34 -6.19 7.41
CA GLY A 104 -21.93 -7.27 8.20
C GLY A 104 -21.19 -8.63 8.10
N LYS A 105 -20.26 -8.76 7.15
CA LYS A 105 -19.44 -9.94 6.87
C LYS A 105 -18.19 -9.53 6.08
N GLU A 106 -17.30 -10.47 5.83
CA GLU A 106 -16.23 -10.28 4.82
C GLU A 106 -16.86 -10.08 3.43
N SER A 107 -16.42 -9.04 2.71
CA SER A 107 -17.03 -8.65 1.44
C SER A 107 -16.40 -9.38 0.26
N ILE A 108 -17.24 -9.79 -0.69
CA ILE A 108 -16.76 -10.32 -1.97
C ILE A 108 -16.50 -9.13 -2.88
N THR A 109 -15.27 -9.04 -3.36
CA THR A 109 -14.84 -8.00 -4.29
C THR A 109 -14.52 -8.64 -5.63
N GLN A 110 -15.05 -8.06 -6.70
CA GLN A 110 -14.75 -8.43 -8.07
C GLN A 110 -14.36 -7.18 -8.86
N TYR A 111 -13.28 -7.29 -9.62
CA TYR A 111 -12.85 -6.28 -10.56
C TYR A 111 -12.78 -6.87 -11.95
N GLU A 112 -13.21 -6.09 -12.92
CA GLU A 112 -13.24 -6.41 -14.34
C GLU A 112 -12.50 -5.30 -15.10
N LEU A 113 -11.47 -5.68 -15.84
CA LEU A 113 -10.65 -4.80 -16.66
C LEU A 113 -11.13 -4.89 -18.11
N PHE A 114 -11.71 -3.80 -18.61
CA PHE A 114 -12.09 -3.63 -20.01
C PHE A 114 -11.01 -2.84 -20.74
N GLU A 115 -11.11 -2.74 -22.06
CA GLU A 115 -10.16 -2.00 -22.89
C GLU A 115 -10.10 -0.49 -22.55
N ASP A 116 -11.22 0.10 -22.12
CA ASP A 116 -11.39 1.53 -21.86
C ASP A 116 -11.57 1.89 -20.38
N LYS A 117 -12.03 0.94 -19.55
CA LYS A 117 -12.39 1.18 -18.15
C LYS A 117 -12.14 -0.02 -17.23
N ILE A 118 -12.27 0.24 -15.93
CA ILE A 118 -12.28 -0.76 -14.87
C ILE A 118 -13.64 -0.73 -14.19
N VAL A 119 -14.28 -1.88 -14.04
CA VAL A 119 -15.52 -2.02 -13.29
C VAL A 119 -15.25 -2.75 -11.99
N ALA A 120 -15.75 -2.22 -10.89
CA ALA A 120 -15.67 -2.83 -9.57
C ALA A 120 -17.07 -3.22 -9.11
N HIS A 121 -17.17 -4.44 -8.61
CA HIS A 121 -18.34 -5.01 -7.97
C HIS A 121 -17.97 -5.31 -6.53
N VAL A 122 -18.61 -4.63 -5.58
CA VAL A 122 -18.48 -4.93 -4.15
C VAL A 122 -19.88 -5.30 -3.68
N ASP A 123 -20.08 -6.59 -3.46
CA ASP A 123 -21.41 -7.17 -3.26
C ASP A 123 -22.39 -6.72 -4.37
N GLU A 124 -23.43 -5.94 -4.05
CA GLU A 124 -24.44 -5.46 -5.01
C GLU A 124 -24.08 -4.11 -5.65
N LEU A 125 -23.02 -3.45 -5.20
CA LEU A 125 -22.63 -2.13 -5.67
C LEU A 125 -21.67 -2.22 -6.87
N LYS A 126 -22.08 -1.61 -7.98
CA LYS A 126 -21.25 -1.45 -9.18
C LYS A 126 -20.66 -0.04 -9.24
N ARG A 127 -19.35 0.08 -9.52
CA ARG A 127 -18.65 1.34 -9.77
C ARG A 127 -17.76 1.20 -10.99
N GLU A 128 -17.65 2.27 -11.77
CA GLU A 128 -16.77 2.32 -12.95
C GLU A 128 -15.67 3.36 -12.73
N TYR A 129 -14.45 3.01 -13.14
CA TYR A 129 -13.25 3.83 -13.03
C TYR A 129 -12.56 3.92 -14.39
N SER A 130 -12.02 5.09 -14.71
CA SER A 130 -11.20 5.28 -15.90
C SER A 130 -9.72 5.04 -15.58
N TYR A 131 -8.96 4.47 -16.52
CA TYR A 131 -7.50 4.30 -16.37
C TYR A 131 -6.76 5.62 -16.15
N TYR A 132 -7.32 6.76 -16.60
CA TYR A 132 -6.76 8.09 -16.33
C TYR A 132 -6.77 8.45 -14.83
N GLN A 133 -7.67 7.87 -14.03
CA GLN A 133 -7.73 8.12 -12.58
C GLN A 133 -6.59 7.43 -11.82
N ILE A 134 -5.92 6.46 -12.45
CA ILE A 134 -4.81 5.74 -11.83
C ILE A 134 -3.55 6.59 -11.87
N THR A 135 -2.98 6.84 -10.70
CA THR A 135 -1.83 7.73 -10.54
C THR A 135 -0.55 6.99 -10.17
N LYS A 136 -0.65 5.82 -9.53
CA LYS A 136 0.50 5.00 -9.11
C LYS A 136 0.16 3.52 -9.09
N PHE A 137 1.21 2.71 -9.18
CA PHE A 137 1.14 1.26 -9.10
C PHE A 137 1.92 0.74 -7.89
N PHE A 138 1.28 -0.13 -7.11
CA PHE A 138 1.91 -0.84 -6.01
C PHE A 138 1.67 -2.34 -6.16
N GLU A 139 2.52 -3.12 -5.48
CA GLU A 139 2.42 -4.58 -5.47
C GLU A 139 2.69 -5.07 -4.06
N THR A 140 1.87 -5.99 -3.56
CA THR A 140 2.10 -6.73 -2.31
C THR A 140 2.34 -8.21 -2.63
N ASP A 141 2.33 -9.11 -1.65
CA ASP A 141 2.54 -10.53 -1.95
C ASP A 141 1.37 -11.07 -2.77
N ASN A 142 0.14 -10.73 -2.38
CA ASN A 142 -1.06 -11.25 -3.01
C ASN A 142 -1.72 -10.28 -4.00
N PHE A 143 -1.40 -8.97 -3.97
CA PHE A 143 -2.12 -7.98 -4.78
C PHE A 143 -1.27 -7.21 -5.80
N ILE A 144 -1.91 -6.88 -6.92
CA ILE A 144 -1.59 -5.73 -7.78
C ILE A 144 -2.53 -4.60 -7.35
N LEU A 145 -1.96 -3.44 -7.04
CA LEU A 145 -2.69 -2.31 -6.45
C LEU A 145 -2.61 -1.08 -7.36
N LEU A 146 -3.77 -0.56 -7.76
CA LEU A 146 -3.88 0.66 -8.57
C LEU A 146 -4.35 1.81 -7.68
N HIS A 147 -3.47 2.77 -7.46
CA HIS A 147 -3.73 3.89 -6.56
C HIS A 147 -4.40 5.06 -7.30
N MET A 148 -5.45 5.60 -6.68
CA MET A 148 -6.24 6.75 -7.09
C MET A 148 -6.28 7.79 -5.96
N GLN A 149 -6.42 9.07 -6.30
CA GLN A 149 -6.63 10.12 -5.29
C GLN A 149 -8.06 10.06 -4.73
N PRO A 150 -8.30 10.40 -3.44
CA PRO A 150 -7.34 10.94 -2.48
C PRO A 150 -6.49 9.91 -1.68
N ASP A 151 -6.76 8.60 -1.73
CA ASP A 151 -5.89 7.49 -1.26
C ASP A 151 -6.70 6.17 -1.43
N LEU A 152 -7.36 6.03 -2.59
CA LEU A 152 -8.21 4.88 -2.92
C LEU A 152 -7.40 3.87 -3.72
N PHE A 153 -7.73 2.58 -3.56
CA PHE A 153 -7.04 1.50 -4.24
C PHE A 153 -8.03 0.57 -4.93
N ILE A 154 -7.73 0.24 -6.19
CA ILE A 154 -8.27 -0.95 -6.86
C ILE A 154 -7.30 -2.09 -6.53
N THR A 155 -7.84 -3.18 -6.00
CA THR A 155 -7.08 -4.33 -5.48
C THR A 155 -7.34 -5.55 -6.35
N LEU A 156 -6.38 -5.96 -7.17
CA LEU A 156 -6.47 -7.17 -7.99
C LEU A 156 -5.65 -8.27 -7.31
N GLU A 157 -6.31 -9.34 -6.85
CA GLU A 157 -5.61 -10.45 -6.21
C GLU A 157 -5.00 -11.36 -7.29
N LYS A 158 -3.69 -11.59 -7.19
CA LYS A 158 -2.91 -12.31 -8.22
C LYS A 158 -3.40 -13.74 -8.45
N SER A 159 -3.80 -14.44 -7.39
CA SER A 159 -4.25 -15.84 -7.45
C SER A 159 -5.64 -16.01 -8.03
N SER A 160 -6.47 -14.97 -8.05
CA SER A 160 -7.81 -15.00 -8.64
C SER A 160 -7.89 -14.34 -10.02
N LEU A 161 -6.76 -13.91 -10.58
CA LEU A 161 -6.71 -13.43 -11.95
C LEU A 161 -7.00 -14.56 -12.94
N ASN A 162 -7.71 -14.23 -14.00
CA ASN A 162 -7.93 -15.11 -15.16
C ASN A 162 -6.72 -15.20 -16.12
N ALA A 163 -5.61 -14.51 -15.82
CA ALA A 163 -4.39 -14.46 -16.62
C ALA A 163 -3.14 -14.34 -15.72
N ASP A 164 -1.95 -14.41 -16.32
CA ASP A 164 -0.70 -14.22 -15.58
C ASP A 164 -0.56 -12.79 -15.03
N ALA A 165 -0.02 -12.68 -13.82
CA ALA A 165 0.11 -11.39 -13.14
C ALA A 165 1.00 -10.39 -13.91
N GLU A 166 2.05 -10.85 -14.61
CA GLU A 166 2.92 -9.96 -15.39
C GLU A 166 2.26 -9.48 -16.70
N GLU A 167 1.41 -10.32 -17.29
CA GLU A 167 0.59 -9.93 -18.44
C GLU A 167 -0.36 -8.78 -18.06
N VAL A 168 -1.09 -8.95 -16.94
CA VAL A 168 -2.02 -7.94 -16.42
C VAL A 168 -1.28 -6.64 -16.04
N LYS A 169 -0.11 -6.74 -15.42
CA LYS A 169 0.73 -5.56 -15.13
C LYS A 169 1.13 -4.82 -16.39
N SER A 170 1.52 -5.54 -17.44
CA SER A 170 1.92 -4.96 -18.73
C SER A 170 0.75 -4.24 -19.40
N PHE A 171 -0.44 -4.86 -19.39
CA PHE A 171 -1.67 -4.24 -19.85
C PHE A 171 -1.96 -2.92 -19.11
N LEU A 172 -1.90 -2.94 -17.77
CA LEU A 172 -2.15 -1.76 -16.94
C LEU A 172 -1.15 -0.63 -17.20
N MET A 173 0.15 -0.95 -17.37
CA MET A 173 1.19 0.02 -17.70
C MET A 173 0.98 0.68 -19.08
N ASN A 174 0.37 -0.04 -20.02
CA ASN A 174 0.03 0.47 -21.33
C ASN A 174 -1.19 1.39 -21.27
N LYS A 175 -2.23 1.01 -20.52
CA LYS A 175 -3.48 1.76 -20.41
C LYS A 175 -3.40 3.01 -19.51
N CYS A 176 -2.65 2.96 -18.40
CA CYS A 176 -2.60 4.07 -17.45
C CYS A 176 -1.52 5.09 -17.83
N LEU A 177 -1.84 5.99 -18.77
CA LEU A 177 -0.89 6.96 -19.31
C LEU A 177 -0.38 8.00 -18.29
N LEU A 178 -1.17 8.31 -17.25
CA LEU A 178 -0.78 9.31 -16.23
C LEU A 178 0.24 8.82 -15.22
N VAL A 179 0.53 7.51 -15.18
CA VAL A 179 1.47 6.98 -14.19
C VAL A 179 2.90 7.35 -14.61
N LYS A 180 3.42 8.42 -14.00
CA LYS A 180 4.75 9.00 -14.32
C LYS A 180 5.89 7.99 -14.33
N LYS A 181 5.83 6.98 -13.47
CA LYS A 181 6.79 5.88 -13.41
C LYS A 181 6.03 4.58 -13.68
N LYS A 182 6.12 4.06 -14.92
CA LYS A 182 5.54 2.77 -15.34
C LYS A 182 6.25 1.60 -14.66
N LYS A 183 6.15 1.52 -13.33
CA LYS A 183 6.76 0.49 -12.50
C LYS A 183 5.91 0.27 -11.26
N PHE A 184 5.73 -0.99 -10.90
CA PHE A 184 5.11 -1.40 -9.64
C PHE A 184 6.08 -1.22 -8.48
N ILE A 185 5.64 -0.50 -7.44
CA ILE A 185 6.38 -0.36 -6.20
C ILE A 185 6.05 -1.57 -5.31
N ASN A 186 7.02 -2.46 -5.11
CA ASN A 186 6.85 -3.61 -4.23
C ASN A 186 6.85 -3.18 -2.75
N CYS A 187 5.75 -3.51 -2.07
CA CYS A 187 5.44 -3.19 -0.68
C CYS A 187 5.26 -4.43 0.21
N SER A 188 5.39 -5.66 -0.30
CA SER A 188 5.20 -6.92 0.43
C SER A 188 5.87 -6.94 1.81
N LYS A 189 7.14 -6.52 1.86
CA LYS A 189 7.97 -6.60 3.07
C LYS A 189 8.09 -5.27 3.80
N ASP A 190 7.29 -4.27 3.46
CA ASP A 190 7.47 -2.91 3.99
C ASP A 190 7.15 -2.81 5.48
N LYS A 191 6.16 -3.55 5.96
CA LYS A 191 5.86 -3.68 7.39
C LYS A 191 7.03 -4.27 8.17
N ILE A 192 7.62 -5.36 7.66
CA ILE A 192 8.77 -6.04 8.28
C ILE A 192 10.00 -5.10 8.25
N ARG A 193 10.28 -4.47 7.11
CA ARG A 193 11.39 -3.52 6.98
C ARG A 193 11.23 -2.34 7.93
N ALA A 194 10.03 -1.77 8.04
CA ALA A 194 9.76 -0.70 9.01
C ALA A 194 10.08 -1.18 10.44
N LEU A 195 9.65 -2.38 10.82
CA LEU A 195 9.95 -2.95 12.13
C LEU A 195 11.47 -3.16 12.35
N VAL A 196 12.19 -3.67 11.35
CA VAL A 196 13.65 -3.86 11.41
C VAL A 196 14.37 -2.53 11.65
N PHE A 197 14.03 -1.48 10.90
CA PHE A 197 14.66 -0.16 11.09
C PHE A 197 14.27 0.51 12.41
N LEU A 198 13.06 0.25 12.91
CA LEU A 198 12.67 0.69 14.25
C LEU A 198 13.54 0.05 15.33
N ILE A 199 13.69 -1.28 15.29
CA ILE A 199 14.51 -2.03 16.25
C ILE A 199 15.98 -1.59 16.13
N ALA A 200 16.51 -1.49 14.92
CA ALA A 200 17.88 -1.03 14.69
C ALA A 200 18.11 0.38 15.24
N SER A 201 17.17 1.30 15.04
CA SER A 201 17.26 2.67 15.60
C SER A 201 17.32 2.65 17.12
N PHE A 202 16.49 1.82 17.76
CA PHE A 202 16.48 1.67 19.22
C PHE A 202 17.81 1.11 19.74
N VAL A 203 18.31 0.04 19.11
CA VAL A 203 19.59 -0.60 19.47
C VAL A 203 20.75 0.39 19.34
N VAL A 204 20.86 1.09 18.21
CA VAL A 204 21.92 2.09 17.99
C VAL A 204 21.83 3.22 19.01
N SER A 205 20.62 3.71 19.29
CA SER A 205 20.42 4.80 20.26
C SER A 205 20.84 4.40 21.67
N VAL A 206 20.42 3.22 22.14
CA VAL A 206 20.75 2.73 23.49
C VAL A 206 22.25 2.41 23.60
N ALA A 207 22.81 1.67 22.64
CA ALA A 207 24.22 1.32 22.66
C ALA A 207 25.12 2.56 22.53
N GLY A 208 24.76 3.49 21.65
CA GLY A 208 25.45 4.76 21.46
C GLY A 208 25.46 5.60 22.74
N THR A 209 24.31 5.73 23.40
CA THR A 209 24.20 6.45 24.67
C THR A 209 25.03 5.80 25.76
N ALA A 210 24.93 4.47 25.93
CA ALA A 210 25.72 3.75 26.93
C ALA A 210 27.23 3.90 26.71
N PHE A 211 27.68 3.80 25.46
CA PHE A 211 29.09 3.96 25.12
C PHE A 211 29.59 5.39 25.35
N ALA A 212 28.79 6.40 24.98
CA ALA A 212 29.09 7.79 25.27
C ALA A 212 29.22 8.04 26.78
N ILE A 213 28.31 7.46 27.60
CA ILE A 213 28.37 7.47 29.08
C ILE A 213 29.70 6.92 29.59
N ILE A 214 30.09 5.73 29.14
CA ILE A 214 31.33 5.08 29.57
C ILE A 214 32.56 5.92 29.20
N LEU A 215 32.61 6.47 27.99
CA LEU A 215 33.74 7.30 27.55
C LEU A 215 33.91 8.56 28.38
N ASN A 216 32.82 9.26 28.72
CA ASN A 216 32.92 10.48 29.53
C ASN A 216 33.33 10.18 30.97
N ILE A 217 32.85 9.07 31.55
CA ILE A 217 33.34 8.64 32.87
C ILE A 217 34.85 8.41 32.81
N LYS A 218 35.34 7.70 31.77
CA LYS A 218 36.77 7.45 31.60
C LYS A 218 37.60 8.74 31.40
N ASN A 219 37.05 9.76 30.72
CA ASN A 219 37.79 11.00 30.45
C ASN A 219 37.81 11.98 31.65
N ASN A 220 36.93 11.81 32.64
CA ASN A 220 36.85 12.66 33.84
C ASN A 220 37.53 12.06 35.08
N PHE A 221 38.10 10.85 34.97
CA PHE A 221 38.93 10.18 35.99
C PHE A 221 40.37 10.07 35.50
#